data_AF-A0A930W0W9-F1
#
_entry.id   AF-A0A930W0W9-F1
#
_cell.length_a   1.000
_cell.length_b   1.000
_cell.length_c   1.000
_cell.angle_alpha   90.00
_cell.angle_beta   90.00
_cell.angle_gamma   90.00
#
_symmetry.space_group_name_H-M   'P 1'
#
loop_
_entity.id
_entity.type
_entity.pdbx_description
1 polymer ?
#
loop_
_entity_poly.entity_id
_entity_poly.type
_entity_poly.pdbx_seq_one_letter_code
_entity_poly.pdbx_strand_id
1 'polypeptide(L)'
;MAKAKTKQIYMSEPLDMLAEELEGSDTSFSGRLSEIVRRYGILLDLEEIPDFSEDETMILGEAICGAGVNRRFVRGLHLDVLDVSIGTLEERETLSRKVAEMGAGARLALIEKMGQ
;
A
#
# COMPACT_ATOMS: atom_id res chain seq x y z
N MET A 1 31.09 -2.26 21.49
CA MET A 1 30.13 -1.93 20.42
C MET A 1 29.90 -3.20 19.61
N ALA A 2 28.69 -3.76 19.60
CA ALA A 2 28.40 -4.90 18.72
C ALA A 2 28.47 -4.45 17.26
N LYS A 3 29.16 -5.22 16.40
CA LYS A 3 29.23 -4.93 14.95
C LYS A 3 27.81 -4.99 14.39
N ALA A 4 27.36 -3.92 13.74
CA ALA A 4 26.07 -3.91 13.04
C ALA A 4 26.06 -5.08 12.04
N LYS A 5 25.05 -5.95 12.14
CA LYS A 5 24.90 -7.06 11.19
C LYS A 5 24.51 -6.49 9.84
N THR A 6 25.35 -6.67 8.83
CA THR A 6 24.98 -6.41 7.44
C THR A 6 23.88 -7.38 7.06
N LYS A 7 22.69 -6.85 6.73
CA LYS A 7 21.61 -7.64 6.14
C LYS A 7 21.82 -7.68 4.63
N GLN A 8 21.79 -8.88 4.06
CA GLN A 8 21.74 -9.05 2.60
C GLN A 8 20.27 -9.06 2.17
N ILE A 9 19.98 -8.43 1.04
CA ILE A 9 18.66 -8.45 0.43
C ILE A 9 18.77 -9.09 -0.95
N TYR A 10 17.73 -9.77 -1.39
CA TYR A 10 17.63 -10.22 -2.77
C TYR A 10 17.40 -9.00 -3.68
N MET A 11 18.14 -8.94 -4.78
CA MET A 11 17.98 -7.87 -5.78
C MET A 11 16.91 -8.30 -6.78
N SER A 12 15.72 -7.74 -6.62
CA SER A 12 14.65 -7.83 -7.60
C SER A 12 14.85 -6.78 -8.69
N GLU A 13 14.16 -6.94 -9.82
CA GLU A 13 14.25 -6.01 -10.96
C GLU A 13 14.12 -4.52 -10.54
N PRO A 14 13.16 -4.08 -9.71
CA PRO A 14 13.11 -2.68 -9.27
C PRO A 14 14.31 -2.22 -8.43
N LEU A 15 14.91 -3.13 -7.67
CA LEU A 15 16.10 -2.85 -6.87
C LEU A 15 17.36 -2.80 -7.74
N ASP A 16 17.45 -3.65 -8.76
CA ASP A 16 18.52 -3.57 -9.76
C ASP A 16 18.44 -2.25 -10.53
N MET A 17 17.25 -1.88 -11.02
CA MET A 17 17.04 -0.58 -11.67
C MET A 17 17.45 0.59 -10.75
N LEU A 18 17.07 0.55 -9.47
CA LEU A 18 17.47 1.57 -8.50
C LEU A 18 19.00 1.60 -8.29
N ALA A 19 19.67 0.45 -8.33
CA ALA A 19 21.12 0.39 -8.21
C ALA A 19 21.82 0.99 -9.45
N GLU A 20 21.33 0.67 -10.65
CA GLU A 20 21.80 1.22 -11.93
C GLU A 20 21.62 2.75 -11.98
N GLU A 21 20.46 3.26 -11.54
CA GLU A 21 20.18 4.71 -11.49
C GLU A 21 21.15 5.49 -10.57
N LEU A 22 21.80 4.81 -9.62
CA LEU A 22 22.72 5.42 -8.65
C LEU A 22 24.19 5.31 -9.06
N GLU A 23 24.51 4.67 -10.19
CA GLU A 23 25.88 4.59 -10.69
C GLU A 23 26.47 5.99 -10.91
N GLY A 24 27.59 6.29 -10.26
CA GLY A 24 28.23 7.61 -10.31
C GLY A 24 27.56 8.70 -9.47
N SER A 25 26.52 8.38 -8.69
CA SER A 25 25.92 9.30 -7.73
C SER A 25 26.70 9.35 -6.40
N ASP A 26 26.54 10.45 -5.66
CA ASP A 26 27.15 10.60 -4.32
C ASP A 26 26.38 9.84 -3.21
N THR A 27 25.29 9.15 -3.54
CA THR A 27 24.44 8.45 -2.56
C THR A 27 24.57 6.95 -2.71
N SER A 28 24.71 6.24 -1.58
CA SER A 28 24.72 4.78 -1.60
C SER A 28 23.32 4.22 -1.86
N PHE A 29 23.25 3.02 -2.46
CA PHE A 29 22.00 2.29 -2.64
C PHE A 29 21.18 2.15 -1.35
N SER A 30 21.81 1.80 -0.23
CA SER A 30 21.13 1.69 1.07
C SER A 30 20.67 3.05 1.62
N GLY A 31 21.41 4.12 1.35
CA GLY A 31 21.00 5.48 1.66
C GLY A 31 19.72 5.84 0.92
N ARG A 32 19.71 5.62 -0.40
CA ARG A 32 18.54 5.91 -1.24
C ARG A 32 17.32 5.04 -0.87
N LEU A 33 17.51 3.76 -0.62
CA LEU A 33 16.45 2.87 -0.15
C LEU A 33 15.87 3.34 1.19
N SER A 34 16.73 3.77 2.12
CA SER A 34 16.29 4.33 3.41
C SER A 34 15.46 5.60 3.24
N GLU A 35 15.81 6.47 2.29
CA GLU A 35 15.00 7.64 1.95
C GLU A 35 13.64 7.28 1.38
N ILE A 36 13.58 6.31 0.46
CA ILE A 36 12.32 5.86 -0.15
C ILE A 36 11.39 5.31 0.91
N VAL A 37 11.87 4.41 1.78
CA VAL A 37 11.08 3.86 2.89
C VAL A 37 10.58 4.96 3.82
N ARG A 38 11.42 5.95 4.13
CA ARG A 38 11.02 7.09 4.98
C ARG A 38 9.95 7.96 4.30
N ARG A 39 10.13 8.29 3.02
CA ARG A 39 9.17 9.09 2.26
C ARG A 39 7.84 8.36 2.08
N TYR A 40 7.89 7.04 1.91
CA TYR A 40 6.70 6.20 1.88
C TYR A 40 5.92 6.28 3.19
N GLY A 41 6.61 6.08 4.32
CA GLY A 41 5.99 6.22 5.64
C GLY A 41 5.38 7.62 5.86
N ILE A 42 6.10 8.68 5.48
CA ILE A 42 5.56 10.05 5.56
C ILE A 42 4.28 10.20 4.72
N LEU A 43 4.24 9.65 3.50
CA LEU A 43 3.03 9.71 2.68
C LEU A 43 1.86 9.00 3.36
N LEU A 44 2.07 7.82 3.95
CA LEU A 44 1.01 7.10 4.66
C LEU A 44 0.54 7.83 5.93
N ASP A 45 1.48 8.35 6.72
CA ASP A 45 1.20 9.04 7.99
C ASP A 45 0.43 10.35 7.80
N LEU A 46 0.50 10.95 6.60
CA LEU A 46 -0.22 12.19 6.26
C LEU A 46 -1.65 11.95 5.79
N GLU A 47 -2.03 10.71 5.45
CA GLU A 47 -3.36 10.41 4.91
C GLU A 47 -4.38 10.20 6.02
N GLU A 48 -5.56 10.79 5.85
CA GLU A 48 -6.70 10.56 6.73
C GLU A 48 -7.55 9.41 6.18
N ILE A 49 -7.67 8.33 6.97
CA ILE A 49 -8.49 7.17 6.62
C ILE A 49 -9.80 7.28 7.41
N PRO A 50 -10.98 7.22 6.76
CA PRO A 50 -12.24 7.23 7.48
C PRO A 50 -12.39 5.98 8.36
N ASP A 51 -13.18 6.09 9.42
CA ASP A 51 -13.55 4.91 10.22
C ASP A 51 -14.45 3.99 9.42
N PHE A 52 -14.24 2.69 9.55
CA PHE A 52 -15.07 1.65 8.93
C PHE A 52 -15.79 0.84 10.01
N SER A 53 -17.04 0.46 9.74
CA SER A 53 -17.76 -0.49 10.58
C SER A 53 -17.14 -1.89 10.52
N GLU A 54 -17.55 -2.79 11.42
CA GLU A 54 -17.12 -4.19 11.36
C GLU A 54 -17.50 -4.85 10.03
N ASP A 55 -18.73 -4.63 9.55
CA ASP A 55 -19.20 -5.15 8.27
C ASP A 55 -18.42 -4.58 7.08
N GLU A 56 -18.17 -3.26 7.07
CA GLU A 56 -17.33 -2.63 6.06
C GLU A 56 -15.90 -3.18 6.07
N THR A 57 -15.35 -3.43 7.26
CA THR A 57 -14.00 -4.00 7.43
C THR A 57 -13.94 -5.44 6.90
N MET A 58 -15.00 -6.23 7.09
CA MET A 58 -15.08 -7.59 6.52
C MET A 58 -15.11 -7.57 4.99
N ILE A 59 -15.93 -6.69 4.40
CA ILE A 59 -16.03 -6.53 2.93
C ILE A 59 -14.69 -6.07 2.35
N LEU A 60 -14.06 -5.05 2.96
CA LEU A 60 -12.72 -4.59 2.57
C LEU A 60 -11.68 -5.70 2.70
N GLY A 61 -11.79 -6.52 3.75
CA GLY A 61 -10.89 -7.64 4.01
C GLY A 61 -10.89 -8.64 2.86
N GLU A 62 -12.07 -8.98 2.33
CA GLU A 62 -12.18 -9.87 1.16
C GLU A 62 -11.61 -9.21 -0.10
N ALA A 63 -11.86 -7.92 -0.32
CA ALA A 63 -11.35 -7.20 -1.50
C ALA A 63 -9.81 -7.09 -1.51
N ILE A 64 -9.20 -7.03 -0.32
CA ILE A 64 -7.77 -6.74 -0.14
C ILE A 64 -6.93 -8.01 0.08
N CYS A 65 -7.47 -9.03 0.74
CA CYS A 65 -6.72 -10.22 1.11
C CYS A 65 -6.23 -11.00 -0.12
N GLY A 66 -4.91 -11.10 -0.28
CA GLY A 66 -4.28 -11.84 -1.38
C GLY A 66 -4.23 -11.08 -2.71
N ALA A 67 -4.68 -9.83 -2.75
CA ALA A 67 -4.58 -8.98 -3.94
C ALA A 67 -3.15 -8.43 -4.09
N GLY A 68 -2.57 -8.53 -5.29
CA GLY A 68 -1.29 -7.88 -5.56
C GLY A 68 -1.42 -6.37 -5.60
N VAL A 69 -0.72 -5.65 -4.72
CA VAL A 69 -0.78 -4.18 -4.66
C VAL A 69 -0.09 -3.56 -5.88
N ASN A 70 -0.89 -2.92 -6.73
CA ASN A 70 -0.42 -2.23 -7.93
C ASN A 70 -1.26 -0.98 -8.22
N ARG A 71 -0.86 -0.18 -9.22
CA ARG A 71 -1.50 1.09 -9.57
C ARG A 71 -3.00 0.94 -9.92
N ARG A 72 -3.39 -0.15 -10.57
CA ARG A 72 -4.80 -0.43 -10.92
C ARG A 72 -5.58 -0.76 -9.66
N PHE A 73 -5.04 -1.63 -8.81
CA PHE A 73 -5.69 -2.01 -7.55
C PHE A 73 -5.93 -0.80 -6.64
N VAL A 74 -4.89 0.00 -6.36
CA VAL A 74 -5.02 1.20 -5.50
C VAL A 74 -6.07 2.20 -6.04
N ARG A 75 -6.11 2.41 -7.37
CA ARG A 75 -7.12 3.30 -7.97
C ARG A 75 -8.51 2.67 -8.01
N GLY A 76 -8.57 1.36 -8.23
CA GLY A 76 -9.77 0.59 -8.49
C GLY A 76 -10.43 -0.01 -7.26
N LEU A 77 -9.84 0.10 -6.06
CA LEU A 77 -10.33 -0.58 -4.86
C LEU A 77 -11.83 -0.42 -4.60
N HIS A 78 -12.39 0.78 -4.84
CA HIS A 78 -13.83 1.03 -4.73
C HIS A 78 -14.69 0.15 -5.66
N LEU A 79 -14.18 -0.22 -6.83
CA LEU A 79 -14.83 -1.18 -7.74
C LEU A 79 -14.59 -2.60 -7.28
N ASP A 80 -13.39 -2.93 -6.81
CA ASP A 80 -13.07 -4.28 -6.30
C ASP A 80 -13.97 -4.63 -5.08
N VAL A 81 -14.37 -3.64 -4.28
CA VAL A 81 -15.38 -3.77 -3.21
C VAL A 81 -16.73 -4.29 -3.72
N LEU A 82 -17.15 -3.97 -4.95
CA LEU A 82 -18.44 -4.40 -5.50
C LEU A 82 -18.44 -5.88 -5.89
N ASP A 83 -17.26 -6.41 -6.20
CA ASP A 83 -17.05 -7.75 -6.76
C ASP A 83 -16.89 -8.84 -5.67
N VAL A 84 -16.87 -8.46 -4.39
CA VAL A 84 -16.71 -9.42 -3.29
C VAL A 84 -17.99 -10.19 -2.99
N SER A 85 -17.85 -11.37 -2.38
CA SER A 85 -18.98 -12.25 -2.07
C SER A 85 -19.68 -11.94 -0.75
N ILE A 86 -18.99 -11.31 0.21
CA ILE A 86 -19.51 -10.93 1.53
C ILE A 86 -20.37 -9.65 1.42
N GLY A 87 -21.36 -9.55 2.32
CA GLY A 87 -22.27 -8.42 2.42
C GLY A 87 -23.42 -8.45 1.40
N THR A 88 -24.36 -7.56 1.60
CA THR A 88 -25.43 -7.25 0.66
C THR A 88 -24.94 -6.30 -0.43
N LEU A 89 -25.67 -6.22 -1.55
CA LEU A 89 -25.36 -5.27 -2.61
C LEU A 89 -25.39 -3.82 -2.09
N GLU A 90 -26.35 -3.48 -1.24
CA GLU A 90 -26.49 -2.12 -0.69
C GLU A 90 -25.32 -1.72 0.21
N GLU A 91 -24.82 -2.65 1.03
CA GLU A 91 -23.61 -2.45 1.84
C GLU A 91 -22.38 -2.24 0.96
N ARG A 92 -22.18 -3.10 -0.06
CA ARG A 92 -21.06 -2.97 -1.01
C ARG A 92 -21.13 -1.66 -1.79
N GLU A 93 -22.29 -1.24 -2.27
CA GLU A 93 -22.44 0.03 -2.97
C GLU A 93 -22.17 1.25 -2.08
N THR A 94 -22.62 1.18 -0.82
CA THR A 94 -22.38 2.24 0.16
C THR A 94 -20.90 2.36 0.49
N LEU A 95 -20.24 1.24 0.76
CA LEU A 95 -18.80 1.20 1.00
C LEU A 95 -18.01 1.60 -0.25
N SER A 96 -18.44 1.16 -1.44
CA SER A 96 -17.81 1.55 -2.71
C SER A 96 -17.79 3.07 -2.87
N ARG A 97 -18.91 3.76 -2.61
CA ARG A 97 -18.96 5.24 -2.64
C ARG A 97 -17.99 5.87 -1.65
N LYS A 98 -17.96 5.37 -0.41
CA LYS A 98 -17.04 5.84 0.63
C LYS A 98 -15.57 5.67 0.23
N VAL A 99 -15.20 4.53 -0.35
CA VAL A 99 -13.84 4.29 -0.88
C VAL A 99 -13.57 5.13 -2.14
N ALA A 100 -14.59 5.41 -2.96
CA ALA A 100 -14.48 6.23 -4.15
C ALA A 100 -14.10 7.69 -3.84
N GLU A 101 -14.53 8.20 -2.68
CA GLU A 101 -14.18 9.55 -2.18
C GLU A 101 -12.73 9.62 -1.67
N MET A 102 -12.13 8.48 -1.29
CA MET A 102 -10.74 8.43 -0.84
C MET A 102 -9.77 8.73 -1.99
N GLY A 103 -8.74 9.53 -1.69
CA GLY A 103 -7.59 9.71 -2.56
C GLY A 103 -6.78 8.42 -2.72
N ALA A 104 -5.90 8.39 -3.73
CA ALA A 104 -5.04 7.22 -3.96
C ALA A 104 -4.10 6.94 -2.77
N GLY A 105 -3.63 7.98 -2.06
CA GLY A 105 -2.81 7.83 -0.86
C GLY A 105 -3.60 7.18 0.28
N ALA A 106 -4.77 7.72 0.63
CA ALA A 106 -5.64 7.15 1.66
C ALA A 106 -6.04 5.69 1.38
N ARG A 107 -6.28 5.32 0.11
CA ARG A 107 -6.53 3.91 -0.27
C ARG A 107 -5.31 3.04 -0.05
N LEU A 108 -4.12 3.52 -0.39
CA LEU A 108 -2.88 2.79 -0.14
C LEU A 108 -2.61 2.63 1.36
N ALA A 109 -2.83 3.68 2.15
CA ALA A 109 -2.72 3.64 3.60
C ALA A 109 -3.73 2.68 4.24
N LEU A 110 -4.96 2.60 3.71
CA LEU A 110 -5.95 1.59 4.12
C LEU A 110 -5.47 0.17 3.85
N ILE A 111 -4.95 -0.11 2.64
CA ILE A 111 -4.42 -1.43 2.27
C ILE A 111 -3.31 -1.86 3.24
N GLU A 112 -2.35 -0.97 3.52
CA GLU A 112 -1.24 -1.22 4.44
C GLU A 112 -1.72 -1.46 5.88
N LYS A 113 -2.70 -0.66 6.36
CA LYS A 113 -3.31 -0.84 7.69
C LYS A 113 -4.02 -2.20 7.82
N MET A 114 -4.53 -2.74 6.72
CA MET A 114 -5.18 -4.05 6.67
C MET A 114 -4.21 -5.22 6.50
N GLY A 115 -2.90 -4.96 6.52
CA GLY A 115 -1.85 -5.98 6.62
C GLY A 115 -1.37 -6.52 5.27
N GLN A 116 -1.48 -5.74 4.21
CA GLN A 116 -0.87 -6.00 2.89
C GLN A 116 0.31 -5.06 2.65
#